data_AF-A0A3N5XW12-F1
#
_entry.id   AF-A0A3N5XW12-F1
#
_cell.length_a   1.000
_cell.length_b   1.000
_cell.length_c   1.000
_cell.angle_alpha   90.00
_cell.angle_beta   90.00
_cell.angle_gamma   90.00
#
_symmetry.space_group_name_H-M   'P 1'
#
loop_
_entity.id
_entity.type
_entity.pdbx_description
1 polymer ?
#
loop_
_entity_poly.entity_id
_entity_poly.type
_entity_poly.pdbx_seq_one_letter_code
_entity_poly.pdbx_strand_id
1 'polypeptide(L)'
;MSMSGENHERQRRVLIASANPLFARGLQKLVAQRLENRNVEVRLASNMDEVTATLETWHPDLVIVDYDDAGKPGKIQREAFLSHFIAGDQPMQVMLVSLRASGEVVVYDRRTLTPAQAEDWLDLPWSTSSQESQESLPAAVPVVSDTRSSLRSGSMKHYVIAGGLTLIFTLILGYFLTAVGLMPVAASAQAVPVDQMISLQVWMIAFLFSLITVFIGYSVVVFRRKRAGRSGAPAAMSKGSNSLEVAWTLIPLAIVIFLSFIGARDLGQIRRAAPDALEVKVTAFQWGWAYEYPDTGVTSTTLYLPVNRQAHLLMTSRDVIHSFWVPEFRVKQDILPGQNLVKELRITPTLIGDYKVRCAEMCGGAHAYMEGPVKVVSQADFDAWVNEQTQAASANPADRGSALARNNGCVSCHSLDGAKGVGPTWKGLAGSQVTLADGSTVTADDAYLYDAIVDPNKQIHAGFPPGLMPQTYETQFNEQQIMDMVEFIKTLK
;
A
#
# COMPACT_ATOMS: atom_id res chain seq x y z
N MET A 1 -61.22 -58.53 -30.42
CA MET A 1 -61.63 -57.23 -30.99
C MET A 1 -60.97 -56.14 -30.16
N SER A 2 -59.91 -55.58 -30.72
CA SER A 2 -59.17 -54.44 -30.19
C SER A 2 -59.95 -53.17 -30.52
N MET A 3 -60.16 -52.27 -29.56
CA MET A 3 -60.39 -50.86 -29.84
C MET A 3 -59.14 -50.10 -29.37
N SER A 4 -58.32 -49.75 -30.35
CA SER A 4 -57.18 -48.86 -30.25
C SER A 4 -57.68 -47.45 -29.93
N GLY A 5 -57.42 -46.97 -28.72
CA GLY A 5 -57.38 -45.53 -28.45
C GLY A 5 -56.09 -44.98 -29.05
N GLU A 6 -56.16 -44.45 -30.27
CA GLU A 6 -55.08 -43.63 -30.83
C GLU A 6 -54.89 -42.41 -29.92
N ASN A 7 -53.74 -42.36 -29.25
CA ASN A 7 -53.28 -41.17 -28.55
C ASN A 7 -52.86 -40.18 -29.65
N HIS A 8 -53.78 -39.34 -30.14
CA HIS A 8 -53.42 -38.24 -31.02
C HIS A 8 -52.51 -37.28 -30.23
N GLU A 9 -51.21 -37.30 -30.51
CA GLU A 9 -50.28 -36.31 -29.98
C GLU A 9 -50.76 -34.92 -30.39
N ARG A 10 -51.15 -34.11 -29.40
CA ARG A 10 -51.56 -32.71 -29.57
C ARG A 10 -50.49 -31.97 -30.38
N GLN A 11 -50.90 -31.41 -31.52
CA GLN A 11 -50.02 -30.64 -32.39
C GLN A 11 -49.44 -29.45 -31.62
N ARG A 12 -48.11 -29.40 -31.51
CA ARG A 12 -47.43 -28.36 -30.73
C ARG A 12 -47.17 -27.14 -31.60
N ARG A 13 -47.46 -25.96 -31.06
CA ARG A 13 -47.40 -24.70 -31.79
C ARG A 13 -46.19 -23.89 -31.36
N VAL A 14 -45.28 -23.62 -32.29
CA VAL A 14 -44.09 -22.80 -32.05
C VAL A 14 -44.20 -21.51 -32.83
N LEU A 15 -44.13 -20.38 -32.14
CA LEU A 15 -44.05 -19.07 -32.76
C LEU A 15 -42.60 -18.58 -32.75
N ILE A 16 -42.05 -18.22 -33.91
CA ILE A 16 -40.75 -17.56 -34.03
C ILE A 16 -40.99 -16.10 -34.43
N ALA A 17 -40.79 -15.21 -33.47
CA ALA A 17 -40.91 -13.78 -33.62
C ALA A 17 -39.53 -13.20 -33.93
N SER A 18 -39.24 -12.84 -35.18
CA SER A 18 -37.95 -12.22 -35.55
C SER A 18 -38.12 -11.21 -36.68
N ALA A 19 -37.53 -10.03 -36.49
CA ALA A 19 -37.46 -9.00 -37.52
C ALA A 19 -36.44 -9.33 -38.63
N ASN A 20 -35.65 -10.40 -38.49
CA ASN A 20 -34.69 -10.86 -39.48
C ASN A 20 -35.19 -12.12 -40.22
N PRO A 21 -35.64 -12.00 -41.48
CA PRO A 21 -36.28 -13.10 -42.20
C PRO A 21 -35.33 -14.28 -42.52
N LEU A 22 -34.02 -14.04 -42.63
CA LEU A 22 -33.04 -15.11 -42.86
C LEU A 22 -32.81 -15.92 -41.58
N PHE A 23 -32.72 -15.22 -40.44
CA PHE A 23 -32.58 -15.87 -39.14
C PHE A 23 -33.83 -16.67 -38.78
N ALA A 24 -35.01 -16.06 -38.93
CA ALA A 24 -36.30 -16.72 -38.69
C ALA A 24 -36.46 -18.03 -39.47
N ARG A 25 -36.09 -18.02 -40.77
CA ARG A 25 -36.14 -19.23 -41.63
C ARG A 25 -35.09 -20.27 -41.25
N GLY A 26 -33.90 -19.86 -40.83
CA GLY A 26 -32.86 -20.77 -40.33
C GLY A 26 -33.32 -21.49 -39.06
N LEU A 27 -33.93 -20.75 -38.14
CA LEU A 27 -34.43 -21.28 -36.88
C LEU A 27 -35.66 -22.17 -37.07
N GLN A 28 -36.56 -21.81 -38.00
CA GLN A 28 -37.67 -22.66 -38.41
C GLN A 28 -37.21 -24.02 -38.95
N LYS A 29 -36.17 -24.03 -39.81
CA LYS A 29 -35.59 -25.29 -40.31
C LYS A 29 -34.97 -26.13 -39.20
N LEU A 30 -34.28 -25.48 -38.26
CA LEU A 30 -33.64 -26.16 -37.13
C LEU A 30 -34.66 -26.78 -36.17
N VAL A 31 -35.74 -26.05 -35.87
CA VAL A 31 -36.86 -26.55 -35.06
C VAL A 31 -37.57 -27.70 -35.77
N ALA A 32 -37.84 -27.57 -37.08
CA ALA A 32 -38.46 -28.63 -37.87
C ALA A 32 -37.60 -29.90 -37.91
N GLN A 33 -36.29 -29.78 -38.15
CA GLN A 33 -35.38 -30.92 -38.23
C GLN A 33 -35.19 -31.63 -36.89
N ARG A 34 -35.18 -30.90 -35.77
CA ARG A 34 -34.92 -31.46 -34.44
C ARG A 34 -36.17 -32.01 -33.76
N LEU A 35 -37.35 -31.48 -34.11
CA LEU A 35 -38.65 -31.91 -33.58
C LEU A 35 -39.48 -32.69 -34.62
N GLU A 36 -38.83 -33.22 -35.66
CA GLU A 36 -39.42 -33.94 -36.81
C GLU A 36 -40.40 -35.06 -36.39
N ASN A 37 -40.20 -35.67 -35.21
CA ASN A 37 -41.03 -36.74 -34.66
C ASN A 37 -42.13 -36.30 -33.67
N ARG A 38 -42.38 -34.98 -33.45
CA ARG A 38 -43.28 -34.47 -32.38
C ARG A 38 -44.48 -33.64 -32.86
N ASN A 39 -44.90 -33.79 -34.12
CA ASN A 39 -46.08 -33.10 -34.71
C ASN A 39 -46.14 -31.59 -34.38
N VAL A 40 -45.16 -30.82 -34.88
CA VAL A 40 -44.97 -29.40 -34.53
C VAL A 40 -45.34 -28.48 -35.71
N GLU A 41 -46.22 -27.50 -35.48
CA GLU A 41 -46.50 -26.41 -36.43
C GLU A 41 -45.68 -25.17 -36.03
N VAL A 42 -44.95 -24.58 -36.98
CA VAL A 42 -44.11 -23.40 -36.73
C VAL A 42 -44.63 -22.21 -37.53
N ARG A 43 -44.94 -21.10 -36.86
CA ARG A 43 -45.30 -19.82 -37.49
C ARG A 43 -44.25 -18.76 -37.26
N LEU A 44 -44.11 -17.86 -38.24
CA LEU A 44 -43.20 -16.73 -38.18
C LEU A 44 -43.99 -15.43 -38.00
N ALA A 45 -43.48 -14.54 -37.15
CA ALA A 45 -43.98 -13.17 -37.01
C ALA A 45 -42.81 -12.20 -37.12
N SER A 46 -42.99 -11.15 -37.91
CA SER A 46 -41.91 -10.24 -38.30
C SER A 46 -41.93 -8.88 -37.58
N ASN A 47 -43.06 -8.54 -36.97
CA ASN A 47 -43.29 -7.30 -36.24
C ASN A 47 -44.18 -7.54 -35.01
N MET A 48 -44.26 -6.54 -34.12
CA MET A 48 -44.92 -6.69 -32.82
C MET A 48 -46.44 -6.90 -32.92
N ASP A 49 -47.09 -6.32 -33.92
CA ASP A 49 -48.54 -6.47 -34.13
C ASP A 49 -48.89 -7.91 -34.55
N GLU A 50 -48.10 -8.49 -35.46
CA GLU A 50 -48.21 -9.91 -35.84
C GLU A 50 -47.97 -10.85 -34.67
N VAL A 51 -46.97 -10.54 -33.82
CA VAL A 51 -46.67 -11.34 -32.63
C VAL A 51 -47.88 -11.34 -31.68
N THR A 52 -48.38 -10.15 -31.36
CA THR A 52 -49.50 -9.97 -30.43
C THR A 52 -50.76 -10.65 -30.93
N ALA A 53 -51.12 -10.43 -32.20
CA ALA A 53 -52.28 -11.07 -32.83
C ALA A 53 -52.14 -12.60 -32.86
N THR A 54 -50.94 -13.13 -33.09
CA THR A 54 -50.70 -14.59 -33.12
C THR A 54 -50.75 -15.20 -31.72
N LEU A 55 -50.29 -14.49 -30.68
CA LEU A 55 -50.39 -14.94 -29.29
C LEU A 55 -51.86 -15.08 -28.86
N GLU A 56 -52.69 -14.09 -29.20
CA GLU A 56 -54.11 -14.05 -28.82
C GLU A 56 -54.99 -15.02 -29.60
N THR A 57 -54.66 -15.30 -30.87
CA THR A 57 -55.50 -16.14 -31.74
C THR A 57 -55.01 -17.57 -31.84
N TRP A 58 -53.69 -17.79 -31.90
CA TRP A 58 -53.10 -19.08 -32.20
C TRP A 58 -52.50 -19.78 -30.99
N HIS A 59 -52.33 -19.10 -29.85
CA HIS A 59 -51.97 -19.70 -28.56
C HIS A 59 -50.78 -20.67 -28.62
N PRO A 60 -49.58 -20.20 -28.99
CA PRO A 60 -48.40 -21.07 -29.13
C PRO A 60 -48.00 -21.70 -27.78
N ASP A 61 -47.43 -22.91 -27.83
CA ASP A 61 -46.91 -23.60 -26.65
C ASP A 61 -45.45 -23.15 -26.36
N LEU A 62 -44.70 -22.73 -27.39
CA LEU A 62 -43.36 -22.13 -27.30
C LEU A 62 -43.25 -20.89 -28.21
N VAL A 63 -42.63 -19.83 -27.70
CA VAL A 63 -42.36 -18.60 -28.45
C VAL A 63 -40.89 -18.27 -28.40
N ILE A 64 -40.25 -18.10 -29.56
CA ILE A 64 -38.85 -17.70 -29.69
C ILE A 64 -38.83 -16.28 -30.24
N VAL A 65 -38.31 -15.31 -29.48
CA VAL A 65 -38.34 -13.89 -29.79
C VAL A 65 -36.92 -13.36 -30.01
N ASP A 66 -36.61 -12.97 -31.24
CA ASP A 66 -35.41 -12.22 -31.60
C ASP A 66 -35.69 -10.71 -31.46
N TYR A 67 -35.13 -10.09 -30.42
CA TYR A 67 -35.41 -8.68 -30.07
C TYR A 67 -34.25 -7.74 -30.42
N ASP A 68 -34.60 -6.50 -30.80
CA ASP A 68 -33.66 -5.41 -31.15
C ASP A 68 -34.06 -4.12 -30.40
N ASP A 69 -33.64 -4.00 -29.14
CA ASP A 69 -33.99 -2.87 -28.26
C ASP A 69 -33.33 -1.54 -28.68
N ALA A 70 -32.38 -1.57 -29.63
CA ALA A 70 -31.74 -0.38 -30.21
C ALA A 70 -32.32 0.02 -31.59
N GLY A 71 -33.42 -0.61 -32.03
CA GLY A 71 -34.04 -0.42 -33.34
C GLY A 71 -35.08 0.69 -33.43
N LYS A 72 -35.47 1.07 -34.67
CA LYS A 72 -36.55 2.03 -34.96
C LYS A 72 -37.91 1.55 -34.40
N PRO A 73 -38.83 2.47 -34.03
CA PRO A 73 -40.18 2.12 -33.58
C PRO A 73 -40.90 1.25 -34.63
N GLY A 74 -41.53 0.16 -34.17
CA GLY A 74 -42.22 -0.84 -35.01
C GLY A 74 -41.52 -2.20 -35.13
N LYS A 75 -40.32 -2.37 -34.54
CA LYS A 75 -39.67 -3.68 -34.41
C LYS A 75 -40.10 -4.42 -33.12
N ILE A 76 -39.77 -5.72 -33.07
CA ILE A 76 -39.99 -6.60 -31.91
C ILE A 76 -39.12 -6.11 -30.75
N GLN A 77 -39.78 -5.56 -29.73
CA GLN A 77 -39.17 -4.97 -28.54
C GLN A 77 -39.39 -5.86 -27.33
N ARG A 78 -38.35 -6.02 -26.51
CA ARG A 78 -38.37 -6.92 -25.36
C ARG A 78 -39.39 -6.52 -24.30
N GLU A 79 -39.42 -5.24 -23.94
CA GLU A 79 -40.30 -4.73 -22.88
C GLU A 79 -41.78 -4.83 -23.27
N ALA A 80 -42.12 -4.45 -24.51
CA ALA A 80 -43.48 -4.55 -25.05
C ALA A 80 -43.99 -6.00 -25.13
N PHE A 81 -43.12 -6.94 -25.52
CA PHE A 81 -43.47 -8.37 -25.52
C PHE A 81 -43.72 -8.89 -24.11
N LEU A 82 -42.85 -8.57 -23.16
CA LEU A 82 -42.96 -9.05 -21.79
C LEU A 82 -44.17 -8.48 -21.06
N SER A 83 -44.54 -7.21 -21.31
CA SER A 83 -45.74 -6.62 -20.74
C SER A 83 -47.02 -7.31 -21.21
N HIS A 84 -47.06 -7.73 -22.48
CA HIS A 84 -48.22 -8.47 -23.02
C HIS A 84 -48.24 -9.93 -22.54
N PHE A 85 -47.06 -10.55 -22.42
CA PHE A 85 -46.90 -11.91 -21.90
C PHE A 85 -47.38 -12.07 -20.45
N ILE A 86 -47.04 -11.13 -19.57
CA ILE A 86 -47.39 -11.20 -18.14
C ILE A 86 -48.90 -11.06 -17.90
N ALA A 87 -49.64 -10.49 -18.85
CA ALA A 87 -51.08 -10.28 -18.75
C ALA A 87 -51.94 -11.48 -19.21
N GLY A 88 -51.34 -12.53 -19.78
CA GLY A 88 -52.06 -13.70 -20.30
C GLY A 88 -52.23 -14.84 -19.28
N ASP A 89 -53.42 -15.43 -19.21
CA ASP A 89 -53.78 -16.48 -18.23
C ASP A 89 -53.37 -17.92 -18.65
N GLN A 90 -52.51 -18.10 -19.65
CA GLN A 90 -52.18 -19.42 -20.22
C GLN A 90 -50.69 -19.78 -20.11
N PRO A 91 -50.35 -21.03 -19.73
CA PRO A 91 -48.96 -21.47 -19.62
C PRO A 91 -48.31 -21.60 -21.00
N MET A 92 -47.23 -20.86 -21.22
CA MET A 92 -46.47 -20.80 -22.47
C MET A 92 -44.98 -20.64 -22.17
N GLN A 93 -44.12 -21.32 -22.94
CA GLN A 93 -42.68 -21.17 -22.83
C GLN A 93 -42.17 -20.05 -23.75
N VAL A 94 -41.22 -19.24 -23.29
CA VAL A 94 -40.67 -18.10 -24.06
C VAL A 94 -39.15 -18.17 -24.10
N MET A 95 -38.54 -17.94 -25.26
CA MET A 95 -37.10 -17.88 -25.48
C MET A 95 -36.72 -16.52 -26.11
N LEU A 96 -36.02 -15.61 -25.43
CA LEU A 96 -35.61 -14.32 -26.03
C LEU A 96 -34.15 -14.37 -26.51
N VAL A 97 -33.93 -14.24 -27.81
CA VAL A 97 -32.62 -14.25 -28.50
C VAL A 97 -32.29 -12.84 -29.01
N SER A 98 -31.00 -12.49 -29.15
CA SER A 98 -30.59 -11.25 -29.84
C SER A 98 -29.41 -11.48 -30.76
N LEU A 99 -29.47 -10.94 -31.99
CA LEU A 99 -28.42 -11.08 -33.00
C LEU A 99 -27.28 -10.06 -32.93
N ARG A 100 -27.44 -8.95 -32.19
CA ARG A 100 -26.49 -7.82 -32.18
C ARG A 100 -25.49 -7.83 -31.04
N ALA A 101 -25.77 -8.57 -29.97
CA ALA A 101 -24.85 -8.79 -28.88
C ALA A 101 -24.55 -10.29 -28.82
N SER A 102 -23.27 -10.68 -28.84
CA SER A 102 -22.86 -12.02 -28.43
C SER A 102 -22.91 -12.10 -26.90
N GLY A 103 -24.11 -11.98 -26.36
CA GLY A 103 -24.44 -11.87 -24.95
C GLY A 103 -25.84 -12.43 -24.70
N GLU A 104 -26.11 -12.75 -23.43
CA GLU A 104 -27.24 -13.50 -22.89
C GLU A 104 -28.55 -13.48 -23.72
N VAL A 105 -28.97 -14.67 -24.15
CA VAL A 105 -30.36 -15.00 -24.48
C VAL A 105 -31.16 -14.92 -23.18
N VAL A 106 -32.11 -14.00 -23.08
CA VAL A 106 -32.92 -13.82 -21.87
C VAL A 106 -34.11 -14.76 -21.92
N VAL A 107 -34.24 -15.65 -20.94
CA VAL A 107 -35.51 -16.29 -20.62
C VAL A 107 -35.82 -16.00 -19.16
N TYR A 108 -37.04 -15.58 -18.86
CA TYR A 108 -37.54 -15.54 -17.49
C TYR A 108 -37.69 -16.98 -16.96
N ASP A 109 -36.59 -17.61 -16.59
CA ASP A 109 -36.42 -18.27 -15.29
C ASP A 109 -34.92 -18.48 -15.03
N ARG A 110 -34.56 -18.47 -13.76
CA ARG A 110 -33.29 -18.04 -13.20
C ARG A 110 -32.18 -19.09 -13.29
N ARG A 111 -31.25 -18.98 -14.27
CA ARG A 111 -29.75 -19.06 -14.15
C ARG A 111 -29.05 -19.47 -15.46
N THR A 112 -27.85 -18.92 -15.63
CA THR A 112 -26.91 -19.02 -16.78
C THR A 112 -26.73 -20.43 -17.33
N LEU A 113 -26.96 -20.59 -18.63
CA LEU A 113 -26.78 -21.82 -19.39
C LEU A 113 -25.62 -21.67 -20.39
N THR A 114 -24.75 -22.68 -20.47
CA THR A 114 -23.71 -22.80 -21.51
C THR A 114 -24.27 -23.51 -22.76
N PRO A 115 -23.63 -23.40 -23.96
CA PRO A 115 -24.14 -24.00 -25.19
C PRO A 115 -24.46 -25.51 -25.12
N ALA A 116 -23.72 -26.27 -24.30
CA ALA A 116 -23.98 -27.69 -24.08
C ALA A 116 -25.28 -27.97 -23.30
N GLN A 117 -25.70 -27.05 -22.42
CA GLN A 117 -26.93 -27.19 -21.65
C GLN A 117 -28.17 -26.78 -22.47
N ALA A 118 -27.99 -26.01 -23.55
CA ALA A 118 -29.09 -25.64 -24.44
C ALA A 118 -29.57 -26.85 -25.26
N GLU A 119 -28.69 -27.82 -25.50
CA GLU A 119 -29.04 -29.10 -26.11
C GLU A 119 -29.96 -29.95 -25.21
N ASP A 120 -29.70 -29.95 -23.89
CA ASP A 120 -30.52 -30.66 -22.88
C ASP A 120 -31.93 -30.06 -22.72
N TRP A 121 -32.14 -28.80 -23.13
CA TRP A 121 -33.39 -28.06 -22.86
C TRP A 121 -34.52 -28.38 -23.87
N LEU A 122 -34.17 -28.66 -25.13
CA LEU A 122 -35.13 -29.14 -26.14
C LEU A 122 -35.69 -30.54 -25.80
N ASP A 123 -35.05 -31.23 -24.85
CA ASP A 123 -35.46 -32.53 -24.34
C ASP A 123 -36.33 -32.44 -23.07
N LEU A 124 -36.59 -31.23 -22.54
CA LEU A 124 -37.49 -31.05 -21.39
C LEU A 124 -38.95 -31.36 -21.76
N PRO A 125 -39.71 -32.01 -20.85
CA PRO A 125 -41.11 -32.31 -21.09
C PRO A 125 -41.93 -31.02 -21.16
N TRP A 126 -42.78 -30.93 -22.18
CA TRP A 126 -43.67 -29.80 -22.40
C TRP A 126 -44.83 -29.88 -21.40
N SER A 127 -45.30 -28.74 -20.89
CA SER A 127 -46.37 -28.72 -19.88
C SER A 127 -47.65 -29.36 -20.43
N THR A 128 -48.06 -30.49 -19.88
CA THR A 128 -49.33 -31.14 -20.21
C THR A 128 -50.45 -30.51 -19.38
N SER A 129 -51.42 -29.88 -20.05
CA SER A 129 -52.57 -29.20 -19.44
C SER A 129 -53.63 -30.16 -18.88
N SER A 130 -53.24 -31.20 -18.16
CA SER A 130 -54.19 -32.20 -17.64
C SER A 130 -53.69 -32.82 -16.34
N GLN A 131 -53.69 -32.04 -15.26
CA GLN A 131 -53.83 -32.56 -13.90
C GLN A 131 -54.21 -31.44 -12.93
N GLU A 132 -55.40 -30.86 -13.14
CA GLU A 132 -56.22 -30.44 -12.02
C GLU A 132 -57.16 -31.59 -11.68
N SER A 133 -56.93 -32.27 -10.56
CA SER A 133 -57.98 -32.78 -9.67
C SER A 133 -57.37 -33.48 -8.45
N GLN A 134 -57.80 -33.02 -7.27
CA GLN A 134 -57.68 -33.69 -5.97
C GLN A 134 -56.33 -33.62 -5.25
N GLU A 135 -55.92 -32.42 -4.84
CA GLU A 135 -55.48 -32.24 -3.46
C GLU A 135 -56.32 -31.13 -2.83
N SER A 136 -57.08 -31.51 -1.81
CA SER A 136 -57.86 -30.59 -0.97
C SER A 136 -56.98 -29.42 -0.54
N LEU A 137 -57.47 -28.19 -0.72
CA LEU A 137 -56.89 -26.98 -0.13
C LEU A 137 -56.50 -27.28 1.33
N PRO A 138 -55.21 -27.22 1.72
CA PRO A 138 -54.90 -27.15 3.13
C PRO A 138 -55.60 -25.91 3.66
N ALA A 139 -56.27 -26.05 4.80
CA ALA A 139 -56.91 -24.95 5.51
C ALA A 139 -55.99 -23.72 5.46
N ALA A 140 -56.58 -22.55 5.15
CA ALA A 140 -55.88 -21.28 5.01
C ALA A 140 -54.64 -21.25 5.90
N VAL A 141 -53.46 -21.32 5.28
CA VAL A 141 -52.19 -21.10 5.98
C VAL A 141 -52.42 -19.81 6.76
N PRO A 142 -52.34 -19.82 8.10
CA PRO A 142 -52.44 -18.57 8.83
C PRO A 142 -51.41 -17.67 8.17
N VAL A 143 -51.84 -16.49 7.72
CA VAL A 143 -50.92 -15.47 7.23
C VAL A 143 -49.84 -15.42 8.29
N VAL A 144 -48.66 -15.96 7.98
CA VAL A 144 -47.50 -15.83 8.84
C VAL A 144 -47.06 -14.39 8.63
N SER A 145 -47.85 -13.51 9.24
CA SER A 145 -47.35 -12.30 9.83
C SER A 145 -46.18 -12.77 10.68
N ASP A 146 -45.00 -12.39 10.22
CA ASP A 146 -43.73 -12.53 10.91
C ASP A 146 -42.81 -13.72 10.54
N THR A 147 -42.60 -14.00 9.24
CA THR A 147 -41.38 -14.70 8.75
C THR A 147 -40.18 -13.76 8.53
N ARG A 148 -40.23 -12.52 9.02
CA ARG A 148 -39.02 -11.68 9.14
C ARG A 148 -38.22 -11.97 10.41
N SER A 149 -38.83 -12.59 11.43
CA SER A 149 -38.20 -12.84 12.73
C SER A 149 -37.34 -14.12 12.76
N SER A 150 -37.73 -15.20 12.07
CA SER A 150 -37.04 -16.51 12.16
C SER A 150 -35.76 -16.61 11.31
N LEU A 151 -35.70 -15.97 10.13
CA LEU A 151 -34.47 -15.89 9.31
C LEU A 151 -33.44 -14.91 9.89
N ARG A 152 -33.89 -13.86 10.60
CA ARG A 152 -33.01 -12.96 11.37
C ARG A 152 -32.35 -13.67 12.55
N SER A 153 -33.08 -14.55 13.24
CA SER A 153 -32.60 -15.27 14.43
C SER A 153 -31.43 -16.23 14.15
N GLY A 154 -31.40 -16.90 12.99
CA GLY A 154 -30.28 -17.78 12.59
C GLY A 154 -29.04 -17.01 12.13
N SER A 155 -29.24 -15.93 11.39
CA SER A 155 -28.16 -15.07 10.86
C SER A 155 -27.44 -14.28 11.96
N MET A 156 -28.19 -13.72 12.91
CA MET A 156 -27.62 -12.94 14.02
C MET A 156 -26.66 -13.76 14.88
N LYS A 157 -26.88 -15.07 15.04
CA LYS A 157 -25.99 -15.95 15.82
C LYS A 157 -24.59 -16.00 15.23
N HIS A 158 -24.46 -16.08 13.90
CA HIS A 158 -23.16 -16.11 13.23
C HIS A 158 -22.40 -14.80 13.41
N TYR A 159 -23.09 -13.66 13.27
CA TYR A 159 -22.49 -12.34 13.48
C TYR A 159 -22.08 -12.10 14.94
N VAL A 160 -22.88 -12.55 15.92
CA VAL A 160 -22.55 -12.44 17.34
C VAL A 160 -21.33 -13.29 17.69
N ILE A 161 -21.26 -14.53 17.19
CA ILE A 161 -20.11 -15.41 17.44
C ILE A 161 -18.86 -14.85 16.78
N ALA A 162 -18.92 -14.50 15.49
CA ALA A 162 -17.77 -13.95 14.77
C ALA A 162 -17.30 -12.63 15.41
N GLY A 163 -18.22 -11.73 15.78
CA GLY A 163 -17.89 -10.49 16.48
C GLY A 163 -17.24 -10.73 17.84
N GLY A 164 -17.75 -11.69 18.63
CA GLY A 164 -17.13 -12.09 19.90
C GLY A 164 -15.72 -12.65 19.72
N LEU A 165 -15.52 -13.52 18.72
CA LEU A 165 -14.20 -14.06 18.38
C LEU A 165 -13.25 -12.96 17.90
N THR A 166 -13.72 -12.00 17.09
CA THR A 166 -12.93 -10.84 16.66
C THR A 166 -12.46 -10.03 17.87
N LEU A 167 -13.33 -9.75 18.84
CA LEU A 167 -12.95 -9.02 20.05
C LEU A 167 -11.89 -9.77 20.85
N ILE A 168 -12.10 -11.07 21.11
CA ILE A 168 -11.14 -11.91 21.86
C ILE A 168 -9.79 -11.94 21.14
N PHE A 169 -9.79 -12.20 19.85
CA PHE A 169 -8.56 -12.26 19.06
C PHE A 169 -7.85 -10.90 18.99
N THR A 170 -8.59 -9.80 18.90
CA THR A 170 -8.04 -8.43 18.97
C THR A 170 -7.33 -8.17 20.30
N LEU A 171 -7.96 -8.54 21.42
CA LEU A 171 -7.36 -8.34 22.75
C LEU A 171 -6.10 -9.17 22.94
N ILE A 172 -6.12 -10.44 22.50
CA ILE A 172 -4.96 -11.33 22.57
C ILE A 172 -3.82 -10.78 21.69
N LEU A 173 -4.11 -10.43 20.45
CA LEU A 173 -3.12 -9.93 19.50
C LEU A 173 -2.55 -8.58 19.93
N GLY A 174 -3.40 -7.64 20.35
CA GLY A 174 -2.99 -6.32 20.84
C GLY A 174 -2.12 -6.43 22.10
N TYR A 175 -2.50 -7.30 23.05
CA TYR A 175 -1.66 -7.58 24.21
C TYR A 175 -0.30 -8.19 23.81
N PHE A 176 -0.31 -9.19 22.92
CA PHE A 176 0.93 -9.81 22.43
C PHE A 176 1.86 -8.78 21.76
N LEU A 177 1.34 -7.98 20.83
CA LEU A 177 2.14 -6.98 20.10
C LEU A 177 2.73 -5.90 21.02
N THR A 178 2.02 -5.53 22.07
CA THR A 178 2.51 -4.55 23.06
C THR A 178 3.49 -5.18 24.04
N ALA A 179 3.30 -6.45 24.42
CA ALA A 179 4.17 -7.18 25.34
C ALA A 179 5.54 -7.54 24.73
N VAL A 180 5.64 -7.69 23.41
CA VAL A 180 6.90 -8.05 22.72
C VAL A 180 7.97 -6.94 22.83
N GLY A 181 7.59 -5.69 23.14
CA GLY A 181 8.57 -4.62 23.34
C GLY A 181 9.33 -4.25 22.06
N LEU A 182 8.62 -4.15 20.93
CA LEU A 182 9.22 -3.89 19.61
C LEU A 182 9.95 -2.55 19.51
N MET A 183 9.67 -1.60 20.41
CA MET A 183 10.25 -0.25 20.35
C MET A 183 11.30 -0.09 21.44
N PRO A 184 12.43 0.56 21.13
CA PRO A 184 13.43 0.86 22.15
C PRO A 184 12.88 1.92 23.12
N VAL A 185 13.57 2.14 24.24
CA VAL A 185 13.16 3.15 25.23
C VAL A 185 12.92 4.52 24.56
N ALA A 186 11.86 5.21 24.98
CA ALA A 186 11.61 6.57 24.55
C ALA A 186 12.54 7.52 25.32
N ALA A 187 13.44 8.20 24.62
CA ALA A 187 14.48 9.05 25.22
C ALA A 187 14.40 10.52 24.76
N SER A 188 13.32 10.94 24.10
CA SER A 188 13.10 12.34 23.71
C SER A 188 11.66 12.79 23.97
N ALA A 189 11.44 14.09 24.06
CA ALA A 189 10.09 14.66 24.14
C ALA A 189 9.28 14.36 22.87
N GLN A 190 9.94 14.29 21.71
CA GLN A 190 9.34 13.95 20.43
C GLN A 190 8.87 12.49 20.36
N ALA A 191 9.48 11.58 21.13
CA ALA A 191 9.11 10.18 21.16
C ALA A 191 7.71 9.95 21.75
N VAL A 192 7.26 10.78 22.68
CA VAL A 192 5.96 10.62 23.36
C VAL A 192 4.76 10.64 22.39
N PRO A 193 4.54 11.71 21.59
CA PRO A 193 3.42 11.72 20.64
C PRO A 193 3.55 10.64 19.56
N VAL A 194 4.78 10.31 19.14
CA VAL A 194 5.02 9.22 18.17
C VAL A 194 4.60 7.88 18.75
N ASP A 195 5.00 7.57 19.98
CA ASP A 195 4.68 6.29 20.62
C ASP A 195 3.18 6.17 20.92
N GLN A 196 2.50 7.27 21.25
CA GLN A 196 1.04 7.32 21.38
C GLN A 196 0.34 7.02 20.05
N MET A 197 0.79 7.63 18.95
CA MET A 197 0.24 7.37 17.61
C MET A 197 0.49 5.93 17.18
N ILE A 198 1.69 5.40 17.40
CA ILE A 198 2.03 4.00 17.09
C ILE A 198 1.15 3.06 17.93
N SER A 199 0.97 3.32 19.23
CA SER A 199 0.11 2.51 20.09
C SER A 199 -1.34 2.48 19.58
N LEU A 200 -1.91 3.64 19.23
CA LEU A 200 -3.23 3.75 18.63
C LEU A 200 -3.32 2.93 17.32
N GLN A 201 -2.32 3.06 16.45
CA GLN A 201 -2.27 2.33 15.19
C GLN A 201 -2.15 0.82 15.39
N VAL A 202 -1.33 0.36 16.33
CA VAL A 202 -1.17 -1.07 16.65
C VAL A 202 -2.50 -1.67 17.10
N TRP A 203 -3.24 -1.01 17.99
CA TRP A 203 -4.56 -1.50 18.41
C TRP A 203 -5.58 -1.49 17.28
N MET A 204 -5.58 -0.45 16.44
CA MET A 204 -6.44 -0.38 15.27
C MET A 204 -6.13 -1.48 14.24
N ILE A 205 -4.85 -1.71 13.94
CA ILE A 205 -4.40 -2.77 13.03
C ILE A 205 -4.71 -4.14 13.61
N ALA A 206 -4.50 -4.35 14.91
CA ALA A 206 -4.87 -5.59 15.58
C ALA A 206 -6.38 -5.87 15.43
N PHE A 207 -7.22 -4.85 15.61
CA PHE A 207 -8.66 -4.96 15.39
C PHE A 207 -9.01 -5.29 13.93
N LEU A 208 -8.49 -4.52 12.97
CA LEU A 208 -8.80 -4.72 11.54
C LEU A 208 -8.31 -6.08 11.04
N PHE A 209 -7.10 -6.48 11.42
CA PHE A 209 -6.54 -7.79 11.11
C PHE A 209 -7.41 -8.92 11.70
N SER A 210 -7.84 -8.76 12.95
CA SER A 210 -8.73 -9.71 13.62
C SER A 210 -10.10 -9.77 12.96
N LEU A 211 -10.67 -8.63 12.58
CA LEU A 211 -11.94 -8.53 11.88
C LEU A 211 -11.89 -9.32 10.57
N ILE A 212 -10.86 -9.11 9.75
CA ILE A 212 -10.72 -9.79 8.46
C ILE A 212 -10.44 -11.29 8.66
N THR A 213 -9.43 -11.62 9.48
CA THR A 213 -8.94 -12.99 9.61
C THR A 213 -9.95 -13.90 10.31
N VAL A 214 -10.62 -13.41 11.35
CA VAL A 214 -11.66 -14.19 12.05
C VAL A 214 -12.85 -14.42 11.12
N PHE A 215 -13.31 -13.42 10.38
CA PHE A 215 -14.44 -13.62 9.46
C PHE A 215 -14.09 -14.59 8.31
N ILE A 216 -12.87 -14.52 7.77
CA ILE A 216 -12.39 -15.49 6.77
C ILE A 216 -12.34 -16.89 7.38
N GLY A 217 -11.64 -17.06 8.51
CA GLY A 217 -11.49 -18.35 9.17
C GLY A 217 -12.83 -18.95 9.61
N TYR A 218 -13.70 -18.13 10.19
CA TYR A 218 -15.07 -18.51 10.57
C TYR A 218 -15.86 -19.00 9.36
N SER A 219 -15.79 -18.26 8.25
CA SER A 219 -16.52 -18.61 7.02
C SER A 219 -16.05 -19.93 6.44
N VAL A 220 -14.73 -20.16 6.41
CA VAL A 220 -14.11 -21.41 5.93
C VAL A 220 -14.53 -22.60 6.78
N VAL A 221 -14.69 -22.44 8.10
CA VAL A 221 -15.04 -23.54 9.01
C VAL A 221 -16.54 -23.80 9.04
N VAL A 222 -17.36 -22.76 9.16
CA VAL A 222 -18.81 -22.86 9.40
C VAL A 222 -19.58 -23.10 8.10
N PHE A 223 -19.21 -22.42 7.02
CA PHE A 223 -19.86 -22.57 5.71
C PHE A 223 -19.15 -23.61 4.82
N ARG A 224 -18.29 -24.45 5.40
CA ARG A 224 -17.65 -25.57 4.70
C ARG A 224 -18.69 -26.57 4.21
N ARG A 225 -18.68 -26.89 2.91
CA ARG A 225 -19.57 -27.91 2.33
C ARG A 225 -19.30 -29.30 2.94
N LYS A 226 -20.27 -29.85 3.66
CA LYS A 226 -20.20 -31.23 4.19
C LYS A 226 -20.54 -32.26 3.10
N ARG A 227 -19.78 -33.35 3.03
CA ARG A 227 -19.86 -34.40 1.98
C ARG A 227 -21.19 -35.18 1.96
N ALA A 228 -21.97 -35.13 3.05
CA ALA A 228 -23.18 -35.96 3.25
C ALA A 228 -24.52 -35.30 2.88
N GLY A 229 -24.54 -34.06 2.40
CA GLY A 229 -25.77 -33.33 2.04
C GLY A 229 -25.85 -33.02 0.55
N ARG A 230 -26.04 -34.04 -0.29
CA ARG A 230 -26.21 -33.92 -1.76
C ARG A 230 -27.60 -33.41 -2.19
N SER A 231 -28.36 -32.76 -1.30
CA SER A 231 -29.61 -32.07 -1.66
C SER A 231 -29.29 -30.63 -2.11
N GLY A 232 -29.40 -30.39 -3.41
CA GLY A 232 -29.02 -29.16 -4.11
C GLY A 232 -29.90 -27.95 -3.83
N ALA A 233 -30.05 -27.53 -2.58
CA ALA A 233 -30.56 -26.19 -2.29
C ALA A 233 -29.42 -25.18 -2.58
N PRO A 234 -29.53 -24.31 -3.61
CA PRO A 234 -28.52 -23.29 -3.85
C PRO A 234 -28.43 -22.38 -2.63
N ALA A 235 -27.20 -22.12 -2.16
CA ALA A 235 -26.97 -21.14 -1.11
C ALA A 235 -27.69 -19.83 -1.45
N ALA A 236 -28.33 -19.21 -0.47
CA ALA A 236 -29.04 -17.94 -0.65
C ALA A 236 -28.07 -16.91 -1.25
N MET A 237 -28.21 -16.62 -2.54
CA MET A 237 -27.40 -15.61 -3.23
C MET A 237 -27.88 -14.22 -2.83
N SER A 238 -27.28 -13.65 -1.79
CA SER A 238 -27.37 -12.23 -1.51
C SER A 238 -26.52 -11.47 -2.52
N LYS A 239 -27.13 -10.54 -3.27
CA LYS A 239 -26.43 -9.72 -4.29
C LYS A 239 -25.58 -8.58 -3.71
N GLY A 240 -25.59 -8.38 -2.40
CA GLY A 240 -24.90 -7.28 -1.72
C GLY A 240 -25.81 -6.54 -0.76
N SER A 241 -25.27 -5.51 -0.10
CA SER A 241 -26.01 -4.63 0.79
C SER A 241 -25.47 -3.21 0.64
N ASN A 242 -26.23 -2.34 -0.05
CA ASN A 242 -25.86 -0.94 -0.24
C ASN A 242 -25.61 -0.22 1.10
N SER A 243 -26.35 -0.57 2.15
CA SER A 243 -26.14 -0.01 3.49
C SER A 243 -24.79 -0.40 4.08
N LEU A 244 -24.37 -1.65 3.89
CA LEU A 244 -23.05 -2.13 4.32
C LEU A 244 -21.95 -1.50 3.49
N GLU A 245 -22.18 -1.32 2.19
CA GLU A 245 -21.27 -0.64 1.27
C GLU A 245 -21.00 0.82 1.66
N VAL A 246 -22.07 1.56 1.98
CA VAL A 246 -21.95 2.93 2.48
C VAL A 246 -21.22 2.95 3.82
N ALA A 247 -21.58 2.06 4.75
CA ALA A 247 -20.97 2.01 6.08
C ALA A 247 -19.46 1.72 6.02
N TRP A 248 -19.03 0.69 5.28
CA TRP A 248 -17.60 0.35 5.16
C TRP A 248 -16.80 1.33 4.33
N THR A 249 -17.43 2.29 3.66
CA THR A 249 -16.75 3.36 2.91
C THR A 249 -16.60 4.60 3.77
N LEU A 250 -17.69 5.03 4.41
CA LEU A 250 -17.70 6.24 5.24
C LEU A 250 -16.91 6.07 6.54
N ILE A 251 -16.96 4.88 7.17
CA ILE A 251 -16.24 4.64 8.43
C ILE A 251 -14.71 4.76 8.23
N PRO A 252 -14.06 4.05 7.28
CA PRO A 252 -12.62 4.22 7.04
C PRO A 252 -12.26 5.64 6.61
N LEU A 253 -13.08 6.29 5.78
CA LEU A 253 -12.86 7.68 5.38
C LEU A 253 -12.80 8.60 6.60
N ALA A 254 -13.78 8.50 7.51
CA ALA A 254 -13.81 9.28 8.74
C ALA A 254 -12.59 9.00 9.64
N ILE A 255 -12.19 7.74 9.77
CA ILE A 255 -11.00 7.33 10.54
C ILE A 255 -9.73 7.95 9.93
N VAL A 256 -9.55 7.89 8.62
CA VAL A 256 -8.36 8.47 7.95
C VAL A 256 -8.32 9.99 8.11
N ILE A 257 -9.46 10.68 7.99
CA ILE A 257 -9.54 12.13 8.24
C ILE A 257 -9.16 12.47 9.68
N PHE A 258 -9.68 11.69 10.64
CA PHE A 258 -9.36 11.87 12.06
C PHE A 258 -7.87 11.64 12.36
N LEU A 259 -7.29 10.56 11.83
CA LEU A 259 -5.85 10.26 11.99
C LEU A 259 -4.98 11.32 11.33
N SER A 260 -5.38 11.84 10.16
CA SER A 260 -4.69 12.94 9.48
C SER A 260 -4.67 14.21 10.35
N PHE A 261 -5.80 14.55 10.99
CA PHE A 261 -5.88 15.68 11.90
C PHE A 261 -4.94 15.54 13.11
N ILE A 262 -4.96 14.38 13.79
CA ILE A 262 -4.06 14.13 14.92
C ILE A 262 -2.60 14.13 14.46
N GLY A 263 -2.30 13.47 13.34
CA GLY A 263 -0.94 13.43 12.78
C GLY A 263 -0.40 14.82 12.45
N ALA A 264 -1.21 15.70 11.87
CA ALA A 264 -0.82 17.08 11.60
C ALA A 264 -0.54 17.88 12.88
N ARG A 265 -1.37 17.71 13.92
CA ARG A 265 -1.15 18.31 15.24
C ARG A 265 0.17 17.83 15.86
N ASP A 266 0.40 16.52 15.87
CA ASP A 266 1.58 15.91 16.49
C ASP A 266 2.86 16.31 15.75
N LEU A 267 2.81 16.36 14.41
CA LEU A 267 3.90 16.90 13.60
C LEU A 267 4.24 18.34 13.98
N GLY A 268 3.23 19.17 14.23
CA GLY A 268 3.41 20.54 14.72
C GLY A 268 4.04 20.60 16.11
N GLN A 269 3.72 19.67 17.01
CA GLN A 269 4.35 19.57 18.33
C GLN A 269 5.81 19.12 18.22
N ILE A 270 6.09 18.11 17.40
CA ILE A 270 7.43 17.55 17.19
C ILE A 270 8.40 18.61 16.61
N ARG A 271 7.90 19.47 15.71
CA ARG A 271 8.70 20.50 15.04
C ARG A 271 8.83 21.82 15.81
N ARG A 272 8.18 21.96 16.98
CA ARG A 272 8.15 23.22 17.72
C ARG A 272 9.55 23.64 18.18
N ALA A 273 9.93 24.87 17.85
CA ALA A 273 11.19 25.47 18.28
C ALA A 273 11.11 25.94 19.75
N ALA A 274 12.19 25.72 20.50
CA ALA A 274 12.42 26.31 21.81
C ALA A 274 13.36 27.53 21.67
N PRO A 275 13.16 28.60 22.47
CA PRO A 275 13.96 29.82 22.37
C PRO A 275 15.42 29.67 22.84
N ASP A 276 15.71 28.68 23.68
CA ASP A 276 17.00 28.41 24.32
C ASP A 276 17.69 27.14 23.78
N ALA A 277 17.33 26.75 22.55
CA ALA A 277 17.86 25.55 21.92
C ALA A 277 19.39 25.61 21.76
N LEU A 278 20.07 24.51 22.07
CA LEU A 278 21.47 24.30 21.75
C LEU A 278 21.62 24.10 20.25
N GLU A 279 22.31 25.01 19.57
CA GLU A 279 22.63 24.84 18.15
C GLU A 279 23.80 23.86 17.98
N VAL A 280 23.66 22.91 17.04
CA VAL A 280 24.74 21.99 16.66
C VAL A 280 24.71 21.86 15.14
N LYS A 281 25.83 22.16 14.49
CA LYS A 281 25.99 21.84 13.07
C LYS A 281 26.43 20.39 12.94
N VAL A 282 25.77 19.66 12.07
CA VAL A 282 26.01 18.24 11.80
C VAL A 282 26.44 18.10 10.35
N THR A 283 27.59 17.48 10.13
CA THR A 283 28.08 17.18 8.79
C THR A 283 28.18 15.68 8.62
N ALA A 284 27.43 15.15 7.65
CA ALA A 284 27.50 13.76 7.25
C ALA A 284 28.47 13.56 6.07
N PHE A 285 29.20 12.46 6.08
CA PHE A 285 30.09 12.05 4.99
C PHE A 285 30.24 10.53 4.99
N GLN A 286 30.71 9.94 3.89
CA GLN A 286 31.03 8.52 3.80
C GLN A 286 32.29 8.23 4.65
N TRP A 287 32.23 7.48 5.75
CA TRP A 287 31.05 6.96 6.47
C TRP A 287 31.14 7.35 7.96
N GLY A 288 30.85 8.62 8.25
CA GLY A 288 30.97 9.20 9.58
C GLY A 288 30.18 10.50 9.76
N TRP A 289 30.28 11.01 10.98
CA TRP A 289 29.55 12.17 11.47
C TRP A 289 30.52 13.15 12.11
N ALA A 290 30.41 14.42 11.77
CA ALA A 290 31.12 15.51 12.44
C ALA A 290 30.10 16.47 13.06
N TYR A 291 30.40 16.94 14.27
CA TYR A 291 29.57 17.85 15.04
C TYR A 291 30.36 19.11 15.37
N GLU A 292 29.76 20.28 15.18
CA GLU A 292 30.31 21.58 15.55
C GLU A 292 29.31 22.33 16.42
N TYR A 293 29.80 22.91 17.52
CA TYR A 293 29.04 23.70 18.47
C TYR A 293 29.44 25.17 18.26
N PRO A 294 28.67 25.94 17.47
CA PRO A 294 29.11 27.24 16.97
C PRO A 294 29.35 28.27 18.09
N ASP A 295 28.57 28.21 19.17
CA ASP A 295 28.72 29.12 20.32
C ASP A 295 30.07 28.97 21.03
N THR A 296 30.68 27.78 20.97
CA THR A 296 31.92 27.46 21.71
C THR A 296 33.10 27.17 20.79
N GLY A 297 32.86 26.99 19.49
CA GLY A 297 33.85 26.57 18.50
C GLY A 297 34.29 25.11 18.64
N VAL A 298 33.67 24.33 19.53
CA VAL A 298 34.04 22.94 19.76
C VAL A 298 33.65 22.08 18.55
N THR A 299 34.55 21.19 18.13
CA THR A 299 34.25 20.14 17.14
C THR A 299 34.39 18.76 17.76
N SER A 300 33.58 17.79 17.32
CA SER A 300 33.60 16.44 17.86
C SER A 300 33.10 15.40 16.86
N THR A 301 33.56 14.16 17.01
CA THR A 301 32.99 12.97 16.38
C THR A 301 31.89 12.32 17.22
N THR A 302 31.66 12.82 18.45
CA THR A 302 30.61 12.37 19.38
C THR A 302 29.61 13.50 19.57
N LEU A 303 28.32 13.21 19.45
CA LEU A 303 27.28 14.19 19.72
C LEU A 303 26.98 14.22 21.22
N TYR A 304 27.31 15.30 21.90
CA TYR A 304 26.96 15.55 23.30
C TYR A 304 25.73 16.42 23.37
N LEU A 305 24.72 15.98 24.13
CA LEU A 305 23.46 16.69 24.32
C LEU A 305 23.15 16.81 25.82
N PRO A 306 22.83 18.01 26.33
CA PRO A 306 22.31 18.14 27.68
C PRO A 306 20.86 17.66 27.76
N VAL A 307 20.55 16.84 28.78
CA VAL A 307 19.18 16.37 29.04
C VAL A 307 18.23 17.54 29.30
N ASN A 308 16.98 17.43 28.85
CA ASN A 308 15.88 18.40 29.00
C ASN A 308 16.10 19.76 28.32
N ARG A 309 17.13 19.91 27.50
CA ARG A 309 17.34 21.09 26.64
C ARG A 309 17.18 20.70 25.18
N GLN A 310 16.44 21.49 24.40
CA GLN A 310 16.28 21.21 22.98
C GLN A 310 17.61 21.42 22.25
N ALA A 311 17.99 20.47 21.41
CA ALA A 311 19.05 20.62 20.42
C ALA A 311 18.42 20.94 19.05
N HIS A 312 18.93 21.99 18.40
CA HIS A 312 18.61 22.36 17.03
C HIS A 312 19.79 21.95 16.14
N LEU A 313 19.60 20.84 15.44
CA LEU A 313 20.60 20.29 14.55
C LEU A 313 20.46 20.92 13.16
N LEU A 314 21.52 21.58 12.70
CA LEU A 314 21.66 22.11 11.35
C LEU A 314 22.52 21.15 10.55
N MET A 315 21.92 20.38 9.65
CA MET A 315 22.57 19.24 9.00
C MET A 315 22.87 19.51 7.52
N THR A 316 24.07 19.13 7.09
CA THR A 316 24.49 19.10 5.68
C THR A 316 25.30 17.85 5.37
N SER A 317 25.39 17.48 4.09
CA SER A 317 26.23 16.38 3.61
C SER A 317 27.37 16.88 2.74
N ARG A 318 28.54 16.25 2.88
CA ARG A 318 29.73 16.52 2.04
C ARG A 318 29.70 15.82 0.69
N ASP A 319 28.96 14.72 0.58
CA ASP A 319 29.05 13.81 -0.55
C ASP A 319 27.67 13.37 -1.08
N VAL A 320 27.08 12.32 -0.51
CA VAL A 320 25.81 11.72 -0.93
C VAL A 320 24.70 12.00 0.07
N ILE A 321 23.49 11.53 -0.20
CA ILE A 321 22.40 11.64 0.77
C ILE A 321 22.67 10.69 1.94
N HIS A 322 22.49 11.19 3.17
CA HIS A 322 22.51 10.40 4.41
C HIS A 322 21.19 10.60 5.16
N SER A 323 20.98 9.91 6.27
CA SER A 323 19.85 10.21 7.15
C SER A 323 20.24 10.02 8.60
N PHE A 324 20.12 11.09 9.39
CA PHE A 324 20.45 11.09 10.81
C PHE A 324 19.31 10.44 11.58
N TRP A 325 19.59 9.33 12.26
CA TRP A 325 18.59 8.64 13.06
C TRP A 325 19.15 8.06 14.36
N VAL A 326 18.57 8.49 15.48
CA VAL A 326 18.72 7.86 16.80
C VAL A 326 17.35 7.24 17.14
N PRO A 327 17.19 5.91 17.08
CA PRO A 327 15.88 5.25 17.21
C PRO A 327 15.10 5.63 18.48
N GLU A 328 15.79 5.80 19.60
CA GLU A 328 15.24 6.17 20.91
C GLU A 328 14.62 7.57 20.91
N PHE A 329 15.00 8.43 19.97
CA PHE A 329 14.45 9.78 19.83
C PHE A 329 13.25 9.86 18.86
N ARG A 330 12.92 8.78 18.14
CA ARG A 330 11.78 8.63 17.20
C ARG A 330 11.73 9.59 16.01
N VAL A 331 12.73 10.43 15.85
CA VAL A 331 12.81 11.37 14.75
C VAL A 331 14.04 11.07 13.90
N LYS A 332 13.88 11.23 12.59
CA LYS A 332 14.96 11.11 11.61
C LYS A 332 14.88 12.27 10.65
N GLN A 333 16.01 12.65 10.07
CA GLN A 333 16.06 13.65 9.02
C GLN A 333 17.09 13.26 7.98
N ASP A 334 16.65 13.19 6.72
CA ASP A 334 17.54 12.98 5.59
C ASP A 334 18.37 14.25 5.39
N ILE A 335 19.65 14.07 5.07
CA ILE A 335 20.67 15.09 4.96
C ILE A 335 21.17 15.09 3.52
N LEU A 336 21.07 16.24 2.86
CA LEU A 336 21.30 16.37 1.44
C LEU A 336 22.61 17.11 1.17
N PRO A 337 23.36 16.76 0.12
CA PRO A 337 24.53 17.51 -0.29
C PRO A 337 24.14 18.81 -1.01
N GLY A 338 24.84 19.90 -0.73
CA GLY A 338 24.68 21.18 -1.42
C GLY A 338 24.53 22.39 -0.49
N GLN A 339 25.11 23.54 -0.89
CA GLN A 339 25.21 24.74 -0.05
C GLN A 339 23.85 25.33 0.36
N ASN A 340 22.80 25.14 -0.44
CA ASN A 340 21.45 25.66 -0.17
C ASN A 340 20.51 24.61 0.44
N LEU A 341 21.03 23.46 0.91
CA LEU A 341 20.23 22.31 1.35
C LEU A 341 20.45 21.94 2.82
N VAL A 342 20.74 22.92 3.68
CA VAL A 342 20.78 22.72 5.13
C VAL A 342 19.41 22.25 5.62
N LYS A 343 19.38 21.09 6.29
CA LYS A 343 18.17 20.52 6.90
C LYS A 343 18.20 20.72 8.39
N GLU A 344 17.01 20.83 8.98
CA GLU A 344 16.86 21.04 10.41
C GLU A 344 16.20 19.84 11.08
N LEU A 345 16.69 19.50 12.26
CA LEU A 345 16.06 18.54 13.15
C LEU A 345 16.12 19.07 14.57
N ARG A 346 15.00 18.95 15.30
CA ARG A 346 14.89 19.39 16.69
C ARG A 346 14.64 18.18 17.57
N ILE A 347 15.46 18.02 18.60
CA ILE A 347 15.39 16.90 19.54
C ILE A 347 15.51 17.46 20.95
N THR A 348 14.63 17.06 21.86
CA THR A 348 14.78 17.35 23.29
C THR A 348 15.00 16.03 24.00
N PRO A 349 16.24 15.62 24.30
CA PRO A 349 16.50 14.37 25.00
C PRO A 349 15.97 14.45 26.43
N THR A 350 15.40 13.37 26.93
CA THR A 350 14.73 13.31 28.25
C THR A 350 15.34 12.27 29.18
N LEU A 351 16.27 11.45 28.67
CA LEU A 351 16.90 10.37 29.42
C LEU A 351 18.41 10.38 29.19
N ILE A 352 19.18 10.59 30.27
CA ILE A 352 20.65 10.48 30.27
C ILE A 352 21.06 9.07 29.87
N GLY A 353 22.10 8.96 29.04
CA GLY A 353 22.62 7.69 28.58
C GLY A 353 23.48 7.80 27.33
N ASP A 354 24.09 6.68 26.97
CA ASP A 354 24.82 6.50 25.72
C ASP A 354 23.88 5.93 24.66
N TYR A 355 23.78 6.62 23.54
CA TYR A 355 22.99 6.27 22.37
C TYR A 355 23.88 6.22 21.13
N LYS A 356 23.28 5.84 20.01
CA LYS A 356 23.99 5.71 18.74
C LYS A 356 23.17 6.29 17.61
N VAL A 357 23.76 7.24 16.88
CA VAL A 357 23.23 7.65 15.57
C VAL A 357 23.56 6.56 14.56
N ARG A 358 22.61 6.28 13.67
CA ARG A 358 22.75 5.37 12.53
C ARG A 358 22.38 6.12 11.26
N CYS A 359 23.11 5.84 10.18
CA CYS A 359 22.66 6.28 8.86
C CYS A 359 21.41 5.49 8.44
N ALA A 360 20.34 6.19 8.08
CA ALA A 360 19.07 5.59 7.65
C ALA A 360 18.74 5.85 6.17
N GLU A 361 19.74 6.22 5.36
CA GLU A 361 19.66 6.36 3.90
C GLU A 361 20.86 5.67 3.25
N MET A 362 20.63 4.87 2.20
CA MET A 362 21.68 4.04 1.60
C MET A 362 22.79 4.93 1.00
N CYS A 363 23.93 4.99 1.68
CA CYS A 363 25.03 5.91 1.35
C CYS A 363 26.31 5.21 0.86
N GLY A 364 26.23 3.96 0.38
CA GLY A 364 27.36 3.24 -0.24
C GLY A 364 27.84 2.02 0.54
N GLY A 365 29.03 1.52 0.18
CA GLY A 365 29.52 0.19 0.57
C GLY A 365 29.63 -0.08 2.07
N ALA A 366 29.86 0.94 2.90
CA ALA A 366 29.90 0.81 4.36
C ALA A 366 28.69 1.44 5.07
N HIS A 367 27.57 1.66 4.37
CA HIS A 367 26.34 2.25 4.93
C HIS A 367 25.91 1.62 6.26
N ALA A 368 25.90 0.27 6.34
CA ALA A 368 25.48 -0.46 7.54
C ALA A 368 26.38 -0.22 8.77
N TYR A 369 27.59 0.30 8.58
CA TYR A 369 28.56 0.59 9.63
C TYR A 369 28.68 2.10 9.91
N MET A 370 27.91 2.93 9.21
CA MET A 370 27.91 4.38 9.40
C MET A 370 27.12 4.75 10.66
N GLU A 371 27.77 4.55 11.80
CA GLU A 371 27.24 4.80 13.13
C GLU A 371 28.12 5.82 13.86
N GLY A 372 27.57 6.47 14.88
CA GLY A 372 28.32 7.43 15.70
C GLY A 372 27.78 7.50 17.14
N PRO A 373 28.66 7.73 18.13
CA PRO A 373 28.23 7.84 19.51
C PRO A 373 27.45 9.13 19.76
N VAL A 374 26.38 9.03 20.54
CA VAL A 374 25.57 10.14 21.03
C VAL A 374 25.49 10.03 22.55
N LYS A 375 25.89 11.07 23.27
CA LYS A 375 25.88 11.10 24.73
C LYS A 375 24.87 12.11 25.23
N VAL A 376 23.84 11.65 25.92
CA VAL A 376 22.95 12.54 26.66
C VAL A 376 23.45 12.61 28.08
N VAL A 377 23.83 13.82 28.52
CA VAL A 377 24.49 14.05 29.80
C VAL A 377 23.75 15.11 30.62
N SER A 378 24.17 15.31 31.88
CA SER A 378 23.67 16.44 32.66
C SER A 378 24.18 17.77 32.08
N GLN A 379 23.52 18.88 32.37
CA GLN A 379 24.01 20.20 31.93
C GLN A 379 25.42 20.48 32.48
N ALA A 380 25.70 20.10 33.73
CA ALA A 380 27.02 20.27 34.35
C ALA A 380 28.11 19.47 33.64
N ASP A 381 27.82 18.22 33.26
CA ASP A 381 28.77 17.37 32.53
C ASP A 381 28.99 17.87 31.10
N PHE A 382 27.94 18.39 30.45
CA PHE A 382 28.06 19.04 29.15
C PHE A 382 28.98 20.26 29.23
N ASP A 383 28.77 21.14 30.22
CA ASP A 383 29.59 22.33 30.41
C ASP A 383 31.05 21.97 30.73
N ALA A 384 31.27 20.94 31.56
CA ALA A 384 32.61 20.42 31.85
C ALA A 384 33.31 19.89 30.58
N TRP A 385 32.60 19.11 29.77
CA TRP A 385 33.11 18.60 28.50
C TRP A 385 33.45 19.74 27.53
N VAL A 386 32.57 20.74 27.37
CA VAL A 386 32.84 21.92 26.55
C VAL A 386 34.12 22.62 27.01
N ASN A 387 34.26 22.87 28.32
CA ASN A 387 35.44 23.54 28.87
C ASN A 387 36.73 22.76 28.59
N GLU A 388 36.70 21.42 28.73
CA GLU A 388 37.82 20.55 28.39
C GLU A 388 38.19 20.66 26.89
N GLN A 389 37.19 20.60 26.01
CA GLN A 389 37.42 20.72 24.56
C GLN A 389 37.94 22.10 24.15
N THR A 390 37.42 23.17 24.74
CA THR A 390 37.90 24.53 24.46
C THR A 390 39.33 24.73 24.95
N GLN A 391 39.70 24.16 26.09
CA GLN A 391 41.10 24.16 26.56
C GLN A 391 42.00 23.36 25.63
N ALA A 392 41.57 22.18 25.17
CA ALA A 392 42.32 21.40 24.18
C ALA A 392 42.45 22.14 22.84
N ALA A 393 41.42 22.87 22.42
CA ALA A 393 41.43 23.71 21.22
C ALA A 393 42.35 24.95 21.37
N SER A 394 42.78 25.30 22.58
CA SER A 394 43.82 26.33 22.81
C SER A 394 45.25 25.80 22.71
N ALA A 395 45.44 24.51 22.41
CA ALA A 395 46.74 23.91 22.12
C ALA A 395 47.41 24.52 20.87
N ASN A 396 48.66 24.15 20.61
CA ASN A 396 49.44 24.69 19.49
C ASN A 396 48.77 24.37 18.11
N PRO A 397 49.16 25.08 17.02
CA PRO A 397 48.54 24.91 15.70
C PRO A 397 48.47 23.46 15.20
N ALA A 398 49.53 22.67 15.40
CA ALA A 398 49.56 21.28 14.95
C ALA A 398 48.58 20.37 15.72
N ASP A 399 48.40 20.60 17.02
CA ASP A 399 47.43 19.86 17.83
C ASP A 399 45.99 20.18 17.39
N ARG A 400 45.69 21.48 17.14
CA ARG A 400 44.40 21.91 16.58
C ARG A 400 44.15 21.29 15.21
N GLY A 401 45.15 21.30 14.34
CA GLY A 401 45.10 20.66 13.02
C GLY A 401 44.84 19.16 13.09
N SER A 402 45.47 18.46 14.04
CA SER A 402 45.25 17.03 14.25
C SER A 402 43.80 16.75 14.66
N ALA A 403 43.27 17.54 15.58
CA ALA A 403 41.88 17.43 16.02
C ALA A 403 40.92 17.71 14.85
N LEU A 404 41.13 18.78 14.08
CA LEU A 404 40.33 19.10 12.89
C LEU A 404 40.35 17.96 11.87
N ALA A 405 41.53 17.44 11.52
CA ALA A 405 41.67 16.37 10.55
C ALA A 405 40.97 15.08 10.99
N ARG A 406 41.07 14.71 12.28
CA ARG A 406 40.41 13.52 12.83
C ARG A 406 38.90 13.70 12.91
N ASN A 407 38.45 14.84 13.43
CA ASN A 407 37.04 15.11 13.65
C ASN A 407 36.25 15.28 12.35
N ASN A 408 36.94 15.64 11.27
CA ASN A 408 36.34 15.83 9.96
C ASN A 408 36.62 14.67 9.00
N GLY A 409 37.08 13.52 9.49
CA GLY A 409 37.22 12.32 8.67
C GLY A 409 38.35 12.34 7.64
N CYS A 410 39.25 13.32 7.65
CA CYS A 410 40.37 13.36 6.72
C CYS A 410 41.23 12.08 6.83
N VAL A 411 41.42 11.61 8.06
CA VAL A 411 42.22 10.41 8.38
C VAL A 411 41.56 9.08 8.03
N SER A 412 40.28 9.06 7.58
CA SER A 412 39.68 7.83 7.04
C SER A 412 40.13 7.56 5.61
N CYS A 413 40.55 8.60 4.88
CA CYS A 413 41.04 8.51 3.52
C CYS A 413 42.57 8.66 3.43
N HIS A 414 43.16 9.52 4.27
CA HIS A 414 44.59 9.81 4.30
C HIS A 414 45.26 9.11 5.48
N SER A 415 46.18 8.20 5.18
CA SER A 415 46.95 7.48 6.21
C SER A 415 48.03 8.37 6.83
N LEU A 416 48.30 8.15 8.11
CA LEU A 416 49.33 8.86 8.87
C LEU A 416 50.63 8.04 8.99
N ASP A 417 50.61 6.79 8.55
CA ASP A 417 51.67 5.79 8.75
C ASP A 417 52.35 5.33 7.45
N GLY A 418 51.85 5.76 6.28
CA GLY A 418 52.32 5.35 4.97
C GLY A 418 51.49 4.25 4.31
N ALA A 419 50.45 3.72 4.97
CA ALA A 419 49.58 2.72 4.38
C ALA A 419 48.87 3.25 3.11
N LYS A 420 48.69 2.40 2.09
CA LYS A 420 47.91 2.76 0.91
C LYS A 420 46.42 2.86 1.29
N GLY A 421 45.77 3.96 0.92
CA GLY A 421 44.37 4.24 1.25
C GLY A 421 43.60 4.81 0.07
N VAL A 422 42.45 5.42 0.38
CA VAL A 422 41.60 6.11 -0.61
C VAL A 422 42.31 7.37 -1.15
N GLY A 423 43.05 8.07 -0.29
CA GLY A 423 43.89 9.21 -0.66
C GLY A 423 45.39 8.95 -0.43
N PRO A 424 46.27 9.88 -0.84
CA PRO A 424 47.69 9.81 -0.57
C PRO A 424 47.98 9.87 0.94
N THR A 425 49.06 9.20 1.36
CA THR A 425 49.55 9.27 2.74
C THR A 425 50.03 10.68 3.07
N TRP A 426 49.82 11.12 4.31
CA TRP A 426 50.41 12.37 4.82
C TRP A 426 51.79 12.17 5.43
N LYS A 427 52.17 10.94 5.75
CA LYS A 427 53.52 10.63 6.25
C LYS A 427 54.59 11.04 5.24
N GLY A 428 55.47 11.95 5.66
CA GLY A 428 56.57 12.47 4.87
C GLY A 428 56.13 13.34 3.69
N LEU A 429 54.87 13.75 3.63
CA LEU A 429 54.33 14.50 2.48
C LEU A 429 54.88 15.92 2.43
N ALA A 430 54.85 16.64 3.55
CA ALA A 430 55.29 18.04 3.60
C ALA A 430 56.76 18.19 3.18
N GLY A 431 57.01 19.03 2.18
CA GLY A 431 58.34 19.27 1.59
C GLY A 431 58.84 18.18 0.63
N SER A 432 58.06 17.13 0.37
CA SER A 432 58.40 16.10 -0.62
C SER A 432 58.14 16.55 -2.05
N GLN A 433 58.74 15.85 -3.03
CA GLN A 433 58.40 16.00 -4.44
C GLN A 433 57.23 15.08 -4.79
N VAL A 434 56.10 15.67 -5.19
CA VAL A 434 54.88 14.98 -5.57
C VAL A 434 54.78 14.94 -7.09
N THR A 435 54.65 13.74 -7.66
CA THR A 435 54.30 13.55 -9.07
C THR A 435 52.80 13.66 -9.24
N LEU A 436 52.34 14.49 -10.17
CA LEU A 436 50.93 14.71 -10.47
C LEU A 436 50.42 13.76 -11.58
N ALA A 437 49.11 13.63 -11.70
CA ALA A 437 48.45 12.76 -12.67
C ALA A 437 48.76 13.12 -14.15
N ASP A 438 49.15 14.37 -14.42
CA ASP A 438 49.59 14.84 -15.74
C ASP A 438 51.08 14.58 -16.03
N GLY A 439 51.81 13.97 -15.08
CA GLY A 439 53.23 13.67 -15.16
C GLY A 439 54.16 14.80 -14.73
N SER A 440 53.63 15.97 -14.38
CA SER A 440 54.43 17.07 -13.79
C SER A 440 54.82 16.75 -12.35
N THR A 441 55.76 17.52 -11.79
CA THR A 441 56.21 17.38 -10.39
C THR A 441 56.12 18.73 -9.69
N VAL A 442 55.58 18.71 -8.46
CA VAL A 442 55.45 19.88 -7.59
C VAL A 442 56.02 19.57 -6.21
N THR A 443 56.52 20.58 -5.51
CA THR A 443 56.91 20.45 -4.11
C THR A 443 55.68 20.59 -3.23
N ALA A 444 55.48 19.67 -2.28
CA ALA A 444 54.39 19.74 -1.31
C ALA A 444 54.68 20.78 -0.21
N ASP A 445 54.79 22.04 -0.59
CA ASP A 445 54.91 23.19 0.30
C ASP A 445 53.55 23.63 0.89
N ASP A 446 53.56 24.65 1.73
CA ASP A 446 52.35 25.13 2.42
C ASP A 446 51.25 25.56 1.42
N ALA A 447 51.63 26.12 0.25
CA ALA A 447 50.69 26.53 -0.78
C ALA A 447 50.06 25.31 -1.49
N TYR A 448 50.87 24.30 -1.82
CA TYR A 448 50.37 23.03 -2.35
C TYR A 448 49.41 22.35 -1.38
N LEU A 449 49.76 22.26 -0.09
CA LEU A 449 48.92 21.63 0.92
C LEU A 449 47.60 22.38 1.15
N TYR A 450 47.64 23.71 1.15
CA TYR A 450 46.45 24.55 1.22
C TYR A 450 45.54 24.33 0.00
N ASP A 451 46.11 24.43 -1.20
CA ASP A 451 45.39 24.21 -2.47
C ASP A 451 44.77 22.81 -2.53
N ALA A 452 45.48 21.78 -2.06
CA ALA A 452 44.99 20.41 -2.04
C ALA A 452 43.77 20.21 -1.12
N ILE A 453 43.59 21.08 -0.11
CA ILE A 453 42.41 21.08 0.76
C ILE A 453 41.28 21.90 0.14
N VAL A 454 41.58 23.10 -0.37
CA VAL A 454 40.59 24.07 -0.87
C VAL A 454 40.05 23.70 -2.26
N ASP A 455 40.93 23.29 -3.17
CA ASP A 455 40.60 22.86 -4.53
C ASP A 455 41.29 21.51 -4.84
N PRO A 456 40.77 20.39 -4.31
CA PRO A 456 41.44 19.10 -4.38
C PRO A 456 41.66 18.56 -5.80
N ASN A 457 40.92 19.06 -6.79
CA ASN A 457 41.09 18.64 -8.19
C ASN A 457 42.11 19.49 -8.96
N LYS A 458 42.64 20.57 -8.37
CA LYS A 458 43.66 21.44 -8.98
C LYS A 458 44.94 20.70 -9.30
N GLN A 459 45.43 19.87 -8.38
CA GLN A 459 46.73 19.20 -8.45
C GLN A 459 46.64 17.75 -7.96
N ILE A 460 46.11 16.88 -8.82
CA ILE A 460 45.82 15.49 -8.47
C ILE A 460 47.12 14.68 -8.36
N HIS A 461 47.35 14.05 -7.22
CA HIS A 461 48.47 13.15 -7.00
C HIS A 461 48.41 11.95 -7.97
N ALA A 462 49.54 11.60 -8.59
CA ALA A 462 49.62 10.45 -9.49
C ALA A 462 49.13 9.18 -8.78
N GLY A 463 48.29 8.40 -9.46
CA GLY A 463 47.70 7.17 -8.94
C GLY A 463 46.32 7.31 -8.29
N PHE A 464 45.78 8.53 -8.17
CA PHE A 464 44.44 8.79 -7.63
C PHE A 464 43.53 9.45 -8.68
N PRO A 465 42.24 9.08 -8.78
CA PRO A 465 41.30 9.70 -9.71
C PRO A 465 40.76 11.06 -9.19
N PRO A 466 40.37 11.98 -10.09
CA PRO A 466 39.67 13.22 -9.71
C PRO A 466 38.33 12.93 -9.02
N GLY A 467 37.86 13.90 -8.23
CA GLY A 467 36.49 13.89 -7.68
C GLY A 467 36.28 12.97 -6.47
N LEU A 468 37.34 12.35 -5.94
CA LEU A 468 37.24 11.57 -4.70
C LEU A 468 37.14 12.44 -3.45
N MET A 469 37.91 13.53 -3.39
CA MET A 469 37.92 14.43 -2.25
C MET A 469 36.79 15.47 -2.39
N PRO A 470 35.98 15.73 -1.33
CA PRO A 470 34.92 16.74 -1.38
C PRO A 470 35.44 18.12 -1.79
N GLN A 471 34.75 18.78 -2.72
CA GLN A 471 35.13 20.10 -3.26
C GLN A 471 34.52 21.25 -2.45
N THR A 472 34.23 21.03 -1.17
CA THR A 472 33.39 21.91 -0.34
C THR A 472 34.13 22.46 0.89
N TYR A 473 35.42 22.16 1.05
CA TYR A 473 36.17 22.48 2.26
C TYR A 473 36.42 23.98 2.45
N GLU A 474 36.57 24.76 1.37
CA GLU A 474 36.68 26.23 1.44
C GLU A 474 35.48 26.88 2.15
N THR A 475 34.29 26.30 1.97
CA THR A 475 33.07 26.80 2.61
C THR A 475 32.84 26.25 4.02
N GLN A 476 33.64 25.27 4.45
CA GLN A 476 33.48 24.58 5.73
C GLN A 476 34.53 24.99 6.76
N PHE A 477 35.74 25.32 6.31
CA PHE A 477 36.84 25.71 7.18
C PHE A 477 37.28 27.13 6.85
N ASN A 478 37.53 27.92 7.90
CA ASN A 478 38.22 29.19 7.72
C ASN A 478 39.71 28.97 7.46
N GLU A 479 40.39 30.02 6.98
CA GLU A 479 41.81 29.99 6.63
C GLU A 479 42.70 29.48 7.77
N GLN A 480 42.45 29.91 9.01
CA GLN A 480 43.22 29.47 10.17
C GLN A 480 43.09 27.96 10.42
N GLN A 481 41.88 27.41 10.30
CA GLN A 481 41.64 25.98 10.47
C GLN A 481 42.36 25.15 9.40
N ILE A 482 42.41 25.65 8.16
CA ILE A 482 43.14 25.00 7.07
C ILE A 482 44.64 25.03 7.37
N MET A 483 45.17 26.19 7.77
CA MET A 483 46.59 26.31 8.11
C MET A 483 46.98 25.48 9.34
N ASP A 484 46.11 25.35 10.34
CA ASP A 484 46.33 24.44 11.46
C ASP A 484 46.46 22.98 10.96
N MET A 485 45.61 22.53 10.03
CA MET A 485 45.73 21.21 9.41
C MET A 485 47.03 21.05 8.61
N VAL A 486 47.48 22.10 7.90
CA VAL A 486 48.78 22.12 7.21
C VAL A 486 49.93 21.96 8.22
N GLU A 487 49.88 22.67 9.35
CA GLU A 487 50.86 22.52 10.43
C GLU A 487 50.87 21.10 11.01
N PHE A 488 49.70 20.47 11.16
CA PHE A 488 49.64 19.06 11.55
C PHE A 488 50.32 18.14 10.52
N ILE A 489 50.04 18.30 9.22
CA ILE A 489 50.66 17.50 8.15
C ILE A 489 52.20 17.61 8.20
N LYS A 490 52.73 18.82 8.48
CA LYS A 490 54.18 19.07 8.62
C LYS A 490 54.83 18.30 9.77
N THR A 491 54.05 17.89 10.78
CA THR A 491 54.57 17.07 11.89
C THR A 491 54.78 15.60 11.53
N LEU A 492 54.15 15.12 10.44
CA LEU A 492 54.15 13.71 10.03
C LEU A 492 55.34 13.43 9.10
N LYS A 493 56.46 12.98 9.67
CA LYS A 493 57.71 12.71 8.93
C LYS A 493 57.82 11.28 8.39
#